data_AF-A0A448MK86-F1
#
_entry.id   AF-A0A448MK86-F1
#
_cell.length_a   1.000
_cell.length_b   1.000
_cell.length_c   1.000
_cell.angle_alpha   90.00
_cell.angle_beta   90.00
_cell.angle_gamma   90.00
#
_symmetry.space_group_name_H-M   'P 1'
#
loop_
_entity.id
_entity.type
_entity.pdbx_description
1 polymer ?
#
loop_
_entity_poly.entity_id
_entity_poly.type
_entity_poly.pdbx_seq_one_letter_code
_entity_poly.pdbx_strand_id
1 'polypeptide(L)'
;MFNHSLLAKIDALLNELENFIDDAMALYGEFMEIVAFAANAKSRLLGVYGALFGCFEQVRHLFDFDKTHYAVSPLVTQENFKQKSTRAVRDLITMIDLGLRQTAARKDLTTRTKFDEVLRTIRQIKAIPTDLVSGKNIKSEKEQAALKSLTASFSKSDTESVHLMMQLAVSITLLRIATELVEDETLLPQEIDYITTKVRSQIVENLQLLREQTDKEHSGANITVLTTPNTGFYAAAHKTAEQLRNKVHKFTQLALAAINRKPPLMVREVPFSGTVQQIAHAFYGDYKRAGELLRLNPQIRCPNYISRGEWLNSYVK
;
A
#
# COMPACT_ATOMS: atom_id res chain seq x y z
N MET A 1 -14.97 29.12 4.00
CA MET A 1 -15.90 27.98 3.84
C MET A 1 -15.25 26.72 3.26
N PHE A 2 -14.40 26.79 2.23
CA PHE A 2 -13.86 25.58 1.59
C PHE A 2 -12.93 24.72 2.48
N ASN A 3 -12.15 25.30 3.41
CA ASN A 3 -11.19 24.53 4.26
C ASN A 3 -11.84 23.42 5.08
N HIS A 4 -13.05 23.66 5.60
CA HIS A 4 -13.79 22.65 6.36
C HIS A 4 -14.29 21.49 5.48
N SER A 5 -14.49 21.71 4.17
CA SER A 5 -15.02 20.66 3.28
C SER A 5 -13.96 19.64 2.85
N LEU A 6 -12.70 20.04 2.67
CA LEU A 6 -11.63 19.09 2.30
C LEU A 6 -11.24 18.23 3.49
N LEU A 7 -11.00 18.84 4.66
CA LEU A 7 -10.66 18.12 5.88
C LEU A 7 -11.77 17.12 6.26
N ALA A 8 -13.04 17.54 6.21
CA ALA A 8 -14.16 16.63 6.45
C ALA A 8 -14.22 15.44 5.45
N LYS A 9 -13.82 15.65 4.19
CA LYS A 9 -13.74 14.56 3.20
C LYS A 9 -12.56 13.63 3.47
N ILE A 10 -11.45 14.15 3.98
CA ILE A 10 -10.29 13.36 4.41
C ILE A 10 -10.67 12.49 5.59
N ASP A 11 -11.23 13.07 6.65
CA ASP A 11 -11.67 12.36 7.84
C ASP A 11 -12.68 11.25 7.50
N ALA A 12 -13.65 11.58 6.64
CA ALA A 12 -14.63 10.59 6.16
C ALA A 12 -13.96 9.43 5.42
N LEU A 13 -13.01 9.71 4.53
CA LEU A 13 -12.29 8.67 3.81
C LEU A 13 -11.46 7.81 4.77
N LEU A 14 -10.71 8.42 5.68
CA LEU A 14 -9.87 7.72 6.68
C LEU A 14 -10.68 6.77 7.55
N ASN A 15 -11.86 7.18 7.99
CA ASN A 15 -12.80 6.34 8.73
C ASN A 15 -13.32 5.18 7.87
N GLU A 16 -13.68 5.44 6.61
CA GLU A 16 -14.08 4.38 5.68
C GLU A 16 -12.95 3.37 5.40
N LEU A 17 -11.68 3.77 5.49
CA LEU A 17 -10.56 2.85 5.29
C LEU A 17 -10.48 1.79 6.39
N GLU A 18 -10.95 2.09 7.61
CA GLU A 18 -10.95 1.13 8.72
C GLU A 18 -11.91 -0.03 8.47
N ASN A 19 -13.12 0.27 7.99
CA ASN A 19 -14.13 -0.73 7.64
C ASN A 19 -13.68 -1.69 6.51
N PHE A 20 -12.72 -1.29 5.68
CA PHE A 20 -12.21 -2.13 4.60
C PHE A 20 -11.45 -3.35 5.12
N ILE A 21 -10.77 -3.22 6.26
CA ILE A 21 -9.97 -4.31 6.84
C ILE A 21 -10.90 -5.47 7.21
N ASP A 22 -12.08 -5.17 7.75
CA ASP A 22 -13.08 -6.20 8.09
C ASP A 22 -13.60 -6.93 6.83
N ASP A 23 -13.83 -6.21 5.73
CA ASP A 23 -14.22 -6.82 4.46
C ASP A 23 -13.11 -7.72 3.88
N ALA A 24 -11.85 -7.30 3.99
CA ALA A 24 -10.70 -8.12 3.57
C ALA A 24 -10.54 -9.37 4.47
N MET A 25 -10.76 -9.23 5.77
CA MET A 25 -10.75 -10.34 6.72
C MET A 25 -11.89 -11.33 6.47
N ALA A 26 -13.09 -10.85 6.09
CA ALA A 26 -14.20 -11.70 5.70
C ALA A 26 -13.84 -12.52 4.44
N LEU A 27 -13.29 -11.88 3.41
CA LEU A 27 -12.78 -12.57 2.21
C LEU A 27 -11.72 -13.62 2.57
N TYR A 28 -10.78 -13.29 3.47
CA TYR A 28 -9.79 -14.26 3.94
C TYR A 28 -10.43 -15.47 4.63
N GLY A 29 -11.46 -15.24 5.44
CA GLY A 29 -12.22 -16.29 6.11
C GLY A 29 -12.83 -17.30 5.12
N GLU A 30 -13.39 -16.81 4.01
CA GLU A 30 -13.92 -17.64 2.92
C GLU A 30 -12.80 -18.46 2.25
N PHE A 31 -11.62 -17.86 1.99
CA PHE A 31 -10.47 -18.61 1.48
C PHE A 31 -10.04 -19.74 2.41
N MET A 32 -9.99 -19.48 3.72
CA MET A 32 -9.58 -20.51 4.70
C MET A 32 -10.61 -21.62 4.82
N GLU A 33 -11.89 -21.32 4.58
CA GLU A 33 -12.96 -22.32 4.54
C GLU A 33 -12.77 -23.27 3.36
N ILE A 34 -12.54 -22.73 2.15
CA ILE A 34 -12.24 -23.52 0.96
C ILE A 34 -11.02 -24.43 1.20
N VAL A 35 -9.94 -23.90 1.78
CA VAL A 35 -8.72 -24.67 2.09
C VAL A 35 -8.98 -25.81 3.08
N ALA A 36 -9.82 -25.59 4.10
CA ALA A 36 -10.12 -26.60 5.12
C ALA A 36 -10.93 -27.79 4.59
N PHE A 37 -11.68 -27.59 3.49
CA PHE A 37 -12.55 -28.61 2.86
C PHE A 37 -12.03 -29.13 1.51
N ALA A 38 -10.86 -28.69 1.05
CA ALA A 38 -10.27 -29.12 -0.22
C ALA A 38 -9.82 -30.60 -0.21
N ALA A 39 -9.75 -31.22 -1.40
CA ALA A 39 -9.07 -32.51 -1.57
C ALA A 39 -7.60 -32.38 -1.10
N ASN A 40 -7.07 -33.40 -0.40
CA ASN A 40 -5.78 -33.30 0.30
C ASN A 40 -5.71 -32.18 1.35
N ALA A 41 -6.84 -31.89 2.03
CA ALA A 41 -7.01 -30.83 3.03
C ALA A 41 -5.80 -30.69 3.96
N LYS A 42 -5.27 -31.79 4.51
CA LYS A 42 -4.11 -31.74 5.40
C LYS A 42 -2.88 -31.10 4.75
N SER A 43 -2.50 -31.53 3.54
CA SER A 43 -1.32 -30.98 2.85
C SER A 43 -1.55 -29.53 2.43
N ARG A 44 -2.74 -29.21 1.93
CA ARG A 44 -3.09 -27.85 1.49
C ARG A 44 -3.12 -26.88 2.66
N LEU A 45 -3.72 -27.29 3.77
CA LEU A 45 -3.80 -26.53 5.02
C LEU A 45 -2.40 -26.25 5.57
N LEU A 46 -1.55 -27.26 5.64
CA LEU A 46 -0.17 -27.11 6.11
C LEU A 46 0.66 -26.22 5.18
N GLY A 47 0.49 -26.35 3.86
CA GLY A 47 1.14 -25.49 2.87
C GLY A 47 0.76 -24.02 3.02
N VAL A 48 -0.54 -23.71 3.06
CA VAL A 48 -1.06 -22.34 3.23
C VAL A 48 -0.69 -21.77 4.60
N TYR A 49 -0.78 -22.55 5.68
CA TYR A 49 -0.38 -22.09 7.01
C TYR A 49 1.14 -21.87 7.10
N GLY A 50 1.94 -22.74 6.47
CA GLY A 50 3.39 -22.54 6.35
C GLY A 50 3.75 -21.28 5.58
N ALA A 51 3.03 -20.99 4.49
CA ALA A 51 3.21 -19.76 3.73
C ALA A 51 2.87 -18.52 4.56
N LEU A 52 1.78 -18.59 5.33
CA LEU A 52 1.39 -17.54 6.28
C LEU A 52 2.45 -17.33 7.35
N PHE A 53 2.92 -18.41 7.99
CA PHE A 53 3.98 -18.36 9.00
C PHE A 53 5.25 -17.72 8.43
N GLY A 54 5.68 -18.15 7.23
CA GLY A 54 6.85 -17.60 6.55
C GLY A 54 6.69 -16.12 6.22
N CYS A 55 5.54 -15.71 5.69
CA CYS A 55 5.25 -14.31 5.37
C CYS A 55 5.25 -13.46 6.64
N PHE A 56 4.63 -13.98 7.71
CA PHE A 56 4.57 -13.33 9.01
C PHE A 56 5.95 -13.05 9.58
N GLU A 57 6.81 -14.07 9.61
CA GLU A 57 8.17 -13.94 10.10
C GLU A 57 8.99 -12.95 9.24
N GLN A 58 8.88 -13.00 7.92
CA GLN A 58 9.60 -12.07 7.05
C GLN A 58 9.11 -10.62 7.20
N VAL A 59 7.81 -10.38 7.33
CA VAL A 59 7.27 -9.03 7.61
C VAL A 59 7.74 -8.53 8.98
N ARG A 60 7.71 -9.40 9.99
CA ARG A 60 8.19 -9.08 11.34
C ARG A 60 9.67 -8.66 11.33
N HIS A 61 10.51 -9.40 10.59
CA HIS A 61 11.92 -9.06 10.38
C HIS A 61 12.13 -7.80 9.54
N LEU A 62 11.30 -7.56 8.53
CA LEU A 62 11.41 -6.38 7.67
C LEU A 62 11.26 -5.08 8.47
N PHE A 63 10.37 -5.09 9.46
CA PHE A 63 10.07 -3.93 10.30
C PHE A 63 10.70 -3.98 11.70
N ASP A 64 11.53 -4.99 11.98
CA ASP A 64 12.18 -5.19 13.28
C ASP A 64 11.21 -5.22 14.48
N PHE A 65 10.07 -5.89 14.31
CA PHE A 65 9.06 -6.01 15.36
C PHE A 65 9.42 -7.10 16.40
N ASP A 66 9.09 -6.82 17.66
CA ASP A 66 9.38 -7.71 18.79
C ASP A 66 8.70 -9.09 18.64
N LYS A 67 9.51 -10.14 18.80
CA LYS A 67 9.10 -11.54 18.77
C LYS A 67 8.08 -11.87 19.88
N THR A 68 8.11 -11.15 20.99
CA THR A 68 7.24 -11.44 22.14
C THR A 68 5.82 -10.90 21.95
N HIS A 69 5.69 -9.77 21.25
CA HIS A 69 4.40 -9.14 20.96
C HIS A 69 3.74 -9.75 19.73
N TYR A 70 4.51 -9.97 18.67
CA TYR A 70 4.03 -10.59 17.43
C TYR A 70 4.57 -12.02 17.32
N ALA A 71 3.82 -12.96 17.91
CA ALA A 71 4.15 -14.38 17.90
C ALA A 71 3.08 -15.20 17.17
N VAL A 72 3.52 -16.05 16.25
CA VAL A 72 2.66 -17.03 15.56
C VAL A 72 3.13 -18.45 15.89
N SER A 73 2.19 -19.32 16.25
CA SER A 73 2.49 -20.72 16.56
C SER A 73 2.81 -21.48 15.27
N PRO A 74 3.87 -22.30 15.21
CA PRO A 74 4.13 -23.14 14.04
C PRO A 74 3.25 -24.39 14.00
N LEU A 75 2.41 -24.63 15.02
CA LEU A 75 1.58 -25.83 15.12
C LEU A 75 0.14 -25.50 14.74
N VAL A 76 -0.42 -26.24 13.78
CA VAL A 76 -1.81 -26.07 13.33
C VAL A 76 -2.48 -27.42 13.12
N THR A 77 -3.77 -27.50 13.45
CA THR A 77 -4.63 -28.65 13.21
C THR A 77 -5.83 -28.22 12.38
N GLN A 78 -6.57 -29.16 11.81
CA GLN A 78 -7.77 -28.83 11.03
C GLN A 78 -8.81 -28.05 11.85
N GLU A 79 -9.01 -28.42 13.12
CA GLU A 79 -9.97 -27.79 14.03
C GLU A 79 -9.63 -26.33 14.34
N ASN A 80 -8.35 -26.01 14.53
CA ASN A 80 -7.92 -24.66 14.91
C ASN A 80 -7.40 -23.81 13.75
N PHE A 81 -7.32 -24.36 12.54
CA PHE A 81 -6.72 -23.71 11.38
C PHE A 81 -7.38 -22.39 11.03
N LYS A 82 -8.72 -22.35 10.89
CA LYS A 82 -9.44 -21.11 10.54
C LYS A 82 -9.19 -20.02 11.58
N GLN A 83 -9.24 -20.37 12.86
CA GLN A 83 -9.01 -19.43 13.96
C GLN A 83 -7.56 -18.91 13.98
N LYS A 84 -6.57 -19.81 13.92
CA LYS A 84 -5.15 -19.45 13.97
C LYS A 84 -4.72 -18.66 12.73
N SER A 85 -5.17 -19.05 11.54
CA SER A 85 -4.86 -18.34 10.28
C SER A 85 -5.46 -16.93 10.27
N THR A 86 -6.73 -16.79 10.63
CA THR A 86 -7.41 -15.49 10.72
C THR A 86 -6.73 -14.57 11.72
N ARG A 87 -6.35 -15.08 12.90
CA ARG A 87 -5.61 -14.29 13.89
C ARG A 87 -4.25 -13.85 13.35
N ALA A 88 -3.47 -14.78 12.80
CA ALA A 88 -2.14 -14.48 12.28
C ALA A 88 -2.19 -13.47 11.12
N VAL A 89 -3.19 -13.53 10.25
CA VAL A 89 -3.40 -12.51 9.20
C VAL A 89 -3.80 -11.17 9.77
N ARG A 90 -4.65 -11.11 10.80
CA ARG A 90 -4.97 -9.82 11.45
C ARG A 90 -3.73 -9.16 12.03
N ASP A 91 -2.89 -9.95 12.70
CA ASP A 91 -1.63 -9.48 13.28
C ASP A 91 -0.66 -9.06 12.16
N LEU A 92 -0.62 -9.80 11.04
CA LEU A 92 0.14 -9.44 9.83
C LEU A 92 -0.29 -8.10 9.24
N ILE A 93 -1.60 -7.87 9.07
CA ILE A 93 -2.16 -6.61 8.58
C ILE A 93 -1.76 -5.47 9.52
N THR A 94 -1.86 -5.69 10.83
CA THR A 94 -1.47 -4.71 11.85
C THR A 94 0.01 -4.35 11.75
N MET A 95 0.90 -5.34 11.58
CA MET A 95 2.34 -5.10 11.38
C MET A 95 2.61 -4.32 10.09
N ILE A 96 1.95 -4.67 8.98
CA ILE A 96 2.09 -3.94 7.71
C ILE A 96 1.64 -2.49 7.88
N ASP A 97 0.50 -2.25 8.52
CA ASP A 97 -0.02 -0.90 8.75
C ASP A 97 0.94 -0.06 9.59
N LEU A 98 1.35 -0.58 10.75
CA LEU A 98 2.28 0.11 11.65
C LEU A 98 3.64 0.36 10.99
N GLY A 99 4.22 -0.65 10.33
CA GLY A 99 5.54 -0.55 9.72
C GLY A 99 5.60 0.45 8.56
N LEU A 100 4.57 0.46 7.69
CA LEU A 100 4.49 1.45 6.61
C LEU A 100 4.22 2.85 7.14
N ARG A 101 3.38 3.02 8.17
CA ARG A 101 3.19 4.33 8.82
C ARG A 101 4.45 4.85 9.50
N GLN A 102 5.22 3.99 10.16
CA GLN A 102 6.54 4.36 10.71
C GLN A 102 7.50 4.81 9.61
N THR A 103 7.49 4.12 8.47
CA THR A 103 8.26 4.52 7.28
C THR A 103 7.84 5.92 6.80
N ALA A 104 6.53 6.19 6.75
CA ALA A 104 5.97 7.49 6.37
C ALA A 104 6.18 8.60 7.42
N ALA A 105 6.40 8.26 8.69
CA ALA A 105 6.54 9.22 9.78
C ALA A 105 7.96 9.80 9.93
N ARG A 106 8.92 9.36 9.11
CA ARG A 106 10.30 9.85 9.11
C ARG A 106 10.35 11.38 8.96
N LYS A 107 10.95 12.08 9.92
CA LYS A 107 10.97 13.55 9.98
C LYS A 107 12.07 14.19 9.13
N ASP A 108 13.09 13.41 8.77
CA ASP A 108 14.30 13.82 8.06
C ASP A 108 14.10 13.94 6.53
N LEU A 109 12.93 13.55 6.02
CA LEU A 109 12.67 13.43 4.59
C LEU A 109 11.60 14.43 4.12
N THR A 110 11.70 14.86 2.85
CA THR A 110 10.62 15.59 2.19
C THR A 110 9.40 14.68 2.00
N THR A 111 8.20 15.26 1.91
CA THR A 111 6.94 14.50 1.75
C THR A 111 6.97 13.53 0.57
N ARG A 112 7.53 13.95 -0.57
CA ARG A 112 7.75 13.07 -1.72
C ARG A 112 8.71 11.93 -1.40
N THR A 113 9.84 12.21 -0.76
CA THR A 113 10.83 11.19 -0.40
C THR A 113 10.26 10.18 0.60
N LYS A 114 9.43 10.62 1.55
CA LYS A 114 8.71 9.71 2.47
C LYS A 114 7.83 8.74 1.69
N PHE A 115 7.06 9.25 0.72
CA PHE A 115 6.20 8.42 -0.13
C PHE A 115 7.01 7.43 -0.98
N ASP A 116 8.12 7.86 -1.57
CA ASP A 116 8.99 6.98 -2.36
C ASP A 116 9.63 5.87 -1.50
N GLU A 117 10.00 6.15 -0.25
CA GLU A 117 10.46 5.13 0.70
C GLU A 117 9.34 4.16 1.08
N VAL A 118 8.10 4.63 1.29
CA VAL A 118 6.93 3.75 1.47
C VAL A 118 6.76 2.83 0.26
N LEU A 119 6.84 3.34 -0.97
CA LEU A 119 6.77 2.52 -2.18
C LEU A 119 7.92 1.52 -2.29
N ARG A 120 9.10 1.86 -1.78
CA ARG A 120 10.24 0.93 -1.70
C ARG A 120 9.98 -0.21 -0.73
N THR A 121 9.47 0.09 0.45
CA THR A 121 9.09 -0.92 1.45
C THR A 121 7.96 -1.82 0.93
N ILE A 122 6.98 -1.24 0.25
CA ILE A 122 5.90 -2.01 -0.40
C ILE A 122 6.45 -3.02 -1.42
N ARG A 123 7.46 -2.64 -2.22
CA ARG A 123 8.11 -3.57 -3.14
C ARG A 123 8.81 -4.72 -2.42
N GLN A 124 9.39 -4.48 -1.25
CA GLN A 124 9.97 -5.54 -0.42
C GLN A 124 8.89 -6.49 0.11
N ILE A 125 7.77 -5.96 0.62
CA ILE A 125 6.61 -6.76 1.06
C ILE A 125 6.06 -7.62 -0.08
N LYS A 126 5.95 -7.03 -1.29
CA LYS A 126 5.45 -7.73 -2.48
C LYS A 126 6.32 -8.92 -2.90
N ALA A 127 7.62 -8.87 -2.63
CA ALA A 127 8.57 -9.93 -2.97
C ALA A 127 8.58 -11.10 -1.97
N ILE A 128 8.09 -10.90 -0.73
CA ILE A 128 8.13 -11.91 0.35
C ILE A 128 7.55 -13.27 -0.09
N PRO A 129 6.33 -13.35 -0.67
CA PRO A 129 5.76 -14.64 -1.04
C PRO A 129 6.56 -15.38 -2.12
N THR A 130 7.11 -14.66 -3.11
CA THR A 130 7.97 -15.25 -4.15
C THR A 130 9.33 -15.69 -3.61
N ASP A 131 9.88 -14.96 -2.65
CA ASP A 131 11.12 -15.32 -1.97
C ASP A 131 10.93 -16.60 -1.14
N LEU A 132 9.78 -16.76 -0.48
CA LEU A 132 9.43 -17.99 0.24
C LEU A 132 9.34 -19.20 -0.68
N VAL A 133 8.68 -19.09 -1.84
CA VAL A 133 8.58 -20.18 -2.82
C VAL A 133 9.97 -20.57 -3.34
N SER A 134 10.85 -19.60 -3.57
CA SER A 134 12.21 -19.84 -4.03
C SER A 134 13.20 -20.26 -2.92
N GLY A 135 12.76 -20.30 -1.65
CA GLY A 135 13.60 -20.62 -0.49
C GLY A 135 14.63 -19.53 -0.13
N LYS A 136 14.49 -18.33 -0.68
CA LYS A 136 15.37 -17.18 -0.39
C LYS A 136 15.00 -16.53 0.94
N ASN A 137 15.98 -15.86 1.56
CA ASN A 137 15.79 -14.95 2.70
C ASN A 137 15.25 -15.57 4.01
N ILE A 138 15.38 -16.89 4.22
CA ILE A 138 15.14 -17.52 5.53
C ILE A 138 16.40 -17.37 6.39
N LYS A 139 16.36 -16.49 7.40
CA LYS A 139 17.56 -16.07 8.13
C LYS A 139 17.89 -16.90 9.36
N SER A 140 16.93 -17.60 9.96
CA SER A 140 17.15 -18.38 11.19
C SER A 140 16.97 -19.89 10.97
N GLU A 141 17.90 -20.69 11.48
CA GLU A 141 17.80 -22.16 11.49
C GLU A 141 16.52 -22.64 12.21
N LYS A 142 16.10 -21.94 13.27
CA LYS A 142 14.86 -22.25 14.00
C LYS A 142 13.62 -21.95 13.18
N GLU A 143 13.62 -20.85 12.43
CA GLU A 143 12.53 -20.49 11.49
C GLU A 143 12.49 -21.48 10.33
N GLN A 144 13.65 -21.89 9.80
CA GLN A 144 13.74 -22.91 8.76
C GLN A 144 13.25 -24.28 9.25
N ALA A 145 13.59 -24.68 10.48
CA ALA A 145 13.09 -25.92 11.07
C ALA A 145 11.57 -25.88 11.29
N ALA A 146 11.03 -24.75 11.76
CA ALA A 146 9.58 -24.56 11.90
C ALA A 146 8.85 -24.61 10.54
N LEU A 147 9.39 -23.95 9.51
CA LEU A 147 8.83 -24.00 8.15
C LEU A 147 8.85 -25.42 7.59
N LYS A 148 9.96 -26.16 7.74
CA LYS A 148 10.08 -27.56 7.33
C LYS A 148 9.10 -28.48 8.04
N SER A 149 8.70 -28.16 9.27
CA SER A 149 7.68 -28.94 9.99
C SER A 149 6.26 -28.74 9.43
N LEU A 150 6.01 -27.62 8.75
CA LEU A 150 4.75 -27.31 8.09
C LEU A 150 4.73 -27.82 6.66
N THR A 151 5.77 -27.51 5.86
CA THR A 151 5.89 -28.05 4.50
C THR A 151 7.34 -28.21 4.07
N ALA A 152 7.60 -29.25 3.26
CA ALA A 152 8.92 -29.50 2.68
C ALA A 152 9.26 -28.48 1.57
N SER A 153 8.25 -28.00 0.84
CA SER A 153 8.39 -27.00 -0.22
C SER A 153 7.08 -26.23 -0.41
N PHE A 154 7.17 -24.93 -0.70
CA PHE A 154 6.01 -24.10 -1.01
C PHE A 154 5.71 -24.18 -2.50
N SER A 155 4.45 -24.44 -2.84
CA SER A 155 3.96 -24.21 -4.20
C SER A 155 3.48 -22.77 -4.36
N LYS A 156 3.40 -22.28 -5.60
CA LYS A 156 2.85 -20.94 -5.87
C LYS A 156 1.44 -20.79 -5.28
N SER A 157 0.60 -21.80 -5.44
CA SER A 157 -0.78 -21.78 -4.96
C SER A 157 -0.88 -21.68 -3.44
N ASP A 158 0.09 -22.20 -2.66
CA ASP A 158 0.09 -22.10 -1.18
C ASP A 158 0.22 -20.66 -0.70
N THR A 159 0.87 -19.80 -1.48
CA THR A 159 1.14 -18.41 -1.13
C THR A 159 0.11 -17.41 -1.63
N GLU A 160 -0.77 -17.80 -2.56
CA GLU A 160 -1.64 -16.86 -3.29
C GLU A 160 -2.62 -16.11 -2.37
N SER A 161 -3.34 -16.81 -1.50
CA SER A 161 -4.29 -16.19 -0.55
C SER A 161 -3.62 -15.26 0.44
N VAL A 162 -2.44 -15.64 0.94
CA VAL A 162 -1.65 -14.81 1.86
C VAL A 162 -1.11 -13.58 1.13
N HIS A 163 -0.58 -13.76 -0.09
CA HIS A 163 -0.08 -12.68 -0.93
C HIS A 163 -1.18 -11.65 -1.21
N LEU A 164 -2.36 -12.09 -1.66
CA LEU A 164 -3.49 -11.19 -1.91
C LEU A 164 -3.84 -10.39 -0.65
N MET A 165 -3.89 -11.04 0.51
CA MET A 165 -4.26 -10.36 1.76
C MET A 165 -3.20 -9.34 2.20
N MET A 166 -1.92 -9.66 2.07
CA MET A 166 -0.83 -8.71 2.27
C MET A 166 -0.92 -7.52 1.30
N GLN A 167 -1.23 -7.77 0.03
CA GLN A 167 -1.38 -6.70 -0.95
C GLN A 167 -2.58 -5.81 -0.63
N LEU A 168 -3.72 -6.36 -0.21
CA LEU A 168 -4.89 -5.59 0.21
C LEU A 168 -4.58 -4.70 1.42
N ALA A 169 -3.85 -5.23 2.41
CA ALA A 169 -3.36 -4.49 3.56
C ALA A 169 -2.43 -3.33 3.15
N VAL A 170 -1.48 -3.63 2.27
CA VAL A 170 -0.57 -2.62 1.71
C VAL A 170 -1.34 -1.51 0.99
N SER A 171 -2.32 -1.84 0.16
CA SER A 171 -3.10 -0.84 -0.59
C SER A 171 -3.89 0.07 0.33
N ILE A 172 -4.52 -0.47 1.38
CA ILE A 172 -5.32 0.35 2.29
C ILE A 172 -4.44 1.28 3.13
N THR A 173 -3.28 0.80 3.60
CA THR A 173 -2.32 1.63 4.32
C THR A 173 -1.67 2.65 3.39
N LEU A 174 -1.32 2.29 2.16
CA LEU A 174 -0.81 3.25 1.17
C LEU A 174 -1.83 4.34 0.86
N LEU A 175 -3.10 3.98 0.70
CA LEU A 175 -4.19 4.92 0.47
C LEU A 175 -4.38 5.85 1.67
N ARG A 176 -4.28 5.33 2.89
CA ARG A 176 -4.30 6.12 4.13
C ARG A 176 -3.16 7.14 4.16
N ILE A 177 -1.92 6.66 4.03
CA ILE A 177 -0.74 7.51 4.02
C ILE A 177 -0.89 8.58 2.93
N ALA A 178 -1.27 8.20 1.72
CA ALA A 178 -1.46 9.15 0.63
C ALA A 178 -2.55 10.19 0.93
N THR A 179 -3.64 9.80 1.59
CA THR A 179 -4.70 10.71 2.01
C THR A 179 -4.18 11.73 3.03
N GLU A 180 -3.42 11.29 4.03
CA GLU A 180 -2.76 12.15 5.02
C GLU A 180 -1.73 13.07 4.34
N LEU A 181 -0.94 12.57 3.39
CA LEU A 181 0.06 13.38 2.68
C LEU A 181 -0.56 14.49 1.83
N VAL A 182 -1.75 14.28 1.26
CA VAL A 182 -2.42 15.30 0.42
C VAL A 182 -2.84 16.54 1.23
N GLU A 183 -2.87 16.46 2.56
CA GLU A 183 -3.05 17.63 3.43
C GLU A 183 -1.87 18.61 3.39
N ASP A 184 -0.69 18.14 3.01
CA ASP A 184 0.52 18.96 3.00
C ASP A 184 0.42 20.07 1.93
N GLU A 185 0.22 21.30 2.40
CA GLU A 185 0.15 22.48 1.55
C GLU A 185 1.42 22.69 0.73
N THR A 186 2.56 22.18 1.19
CA THR A 186 3.84 22.32 0.51
C THR A 186 3.97 21.40 -0.71
N LEU A 187 3.13 20.38 -0.89
CA LEU A 187 3.19 19.52 -2.07
C LEU A 187 2.92 20.31 -3.35
N LEU A 188 3.62 19.99 -4.44
CA LEU A 188 3.30 20.54 -5.76
C LEU A 188 2.14 19.76 -6.41
N PRO A 189 1.38 20.37 -7.33
CA PRO A 189 0.34 19.69 -8.10
C PRO A 189 0.85 18.40 -8.77
N GLN A 190 2.06 18.46 -9.35
CA GLN A 190 2.72 17.32 -9.99
C GLN A 190 3.06 16.20 -9.00
N GLU A 191 3.37 16.54 -7.75
CA GLU A 191 3.66 15.55 -6.70
C GLU A 191 2.36 14.88 -6.22
N ILE A 192 1.27 15.63 -6.10
CA ILE A 192 -0.06 15.07 -5.80
C ILE A 192 -0.51 14.13 -6.92
N ASP A 193 -0.33 14.52 -8.18
CA ASP A 193 -0.66 13.68 -9.34
C ASP A 193 0.19 12.40 -9.38
N TYR A 194 1.49 12.50 -9.08
CA TYR A 194 2.38 11.35 -8.95
C TYR A 194 1.91 10.38 -7.85
N ILE A 195 1.64 10.88 -6.64
CA ILE A 195 1.11 10.08 -5.52
C ILE A 195 -0.18 9.38 -5.95
N THR A 196 -1.09 10.14 -6.56
CA THR A 196 -2.39 9.64 -7.02
C THR A 196 -2.25 8.52 -8.03
N THR A 197 -1.37 8.69 -9.01
CA THR A 197 -1.07 7.70 -10.05
C THR A 197 -0.49 6.42 -9.44
N LYS A 198 0.42 6.53 -8.46
CA LYS A 198 1.03 5.37 -7.81
C LYS A 198 0.03 4.58 -6.96
N VAL A 199 -0.79 5.27 -6.17
CA VAL A 199 -1.88 4.66 -5.40
C VAL A 199 -2.86 3.92 -6.32
N ARG A 200 -3.29 4.57 -7.42
CA ARG A 200 -4.16 3.94 -8.41
C ARG A 200 -3.54 2.71 -9.04
N SER A 201 -2.26 2.76 -9.39
CA SER A 201 -1.54 1.63 -10.00
C SER A 201 -1.52 0.43 -9.06
N GLN A 202 -1.17 0.64 -7.78
CA GLN A 202 -1.17 -0.42 -6.77
C GLN A 202 -2.56 -1.04 -6.59
N ILE A 203 -3.61 -0.24 -6.59
CA ILE A 203 -4.99 -0.73 -6.45
C ILE A 203 -5.43 -1.52 -7.68
N VAL A 204 -5.08 -1.09 -8.89
CA VAL A 204 -5.37 -1.84 -10.12
C VAL A 204 -4.65 -3.19 -10.12
N GLU A 205 -3.38 -3.23 -9.71
CA GLU A 205 -2.63 -4.48 -9.56
C GLU A 205 -3.33 -5.45 -8.58
N ASN A 206 -3.81 -4.94 -7.45
CA ASN A 206 -4.54 -5.75 -6.47
C ASN A 206 -5.89 -6.25 -6.99
N LEU A 207 -6.63 -5.42 -7.73
CA LEU A 207 -7.88 -5.85 -8.36
C LEU A 207 -7.63 -6.96 -9.39
N GLN A 208 -6.51 -6.89 -10.10
CA GLN A 208 -6.10 -7.93 -11.03
C GLN A 208 -5.74 -9.23 -10.30
N LEU A 209 -4.97 -9.16 -9.20
CA LEU A 209 -4.67 -10.32 -8.36
C LEU A 209 -5.94 -10.98 -7.80
N LEU A 210 -6.89 -10.17 -7.32
CA LEU A 210 -8.17 -10.67 -6.82
C LEU A 210 -8.96 -11.40 -7.91
N ARG A 211 -9.03 -10.83 -9.13
CA ARG A 211 -9.69 -11.47 -10.28
C ARG A 211 -9.03 -12.79 -10.65
N GLU A 212 -7.71 -12.81 -10.79
CA GLU A 212 -6.96 -14.03 -11.11
C GLU A 212 -7.20 -15.14 -10.09
N GLN A 213 -7.32 -14.78 -8.81
CA GLN A 213 -7.60 -15.74 -7.76
C GLN A 213 -9.04 -16.23 -7.81
N THR A 214 -10.01 -15.35 -8.05
CA THR A 214 -11.41 -15.73 -8.27
C THR A 214 -11.57 -16.65 -9.48
N ASP A 215 -10.88 -16.37 -10.59
CA ASP A 215 -10.93 -17.18 -11.81
C ASP A 215 -10.32 -18.57 -11.63
N LYS A 216 -9.25 -18.69 -10.82
CA LYS A 216 -8.66 -19.99 -10.46
C LYS A 216 -9.58 -20.82 -9.57
N GLU A 217 -10.24 -20.20 -8.60
CA GLU A 217 -11.22 -20.91 -7.76
C GLU A 217 -12.46 -21.32 -8.59
N HIS A 218 -12.78 -20.58 -9.66
CA HIS A 218 -13.83 -20.94 -10.61
C HIS A 218 -13.42 -22.08 -11.55
N SER A 219 -12.18 -22.07 -12.04
CA SER A 219 -11.67 -23.02 -13.05
C SER A 219 -11.06 -24.28 -12.45
N GLY A 220 -10.69 -24.25 -11.17
CA GLY A 220 -10.09 -25.38 -10.47
C GLY A 220 -11.04 -26.56 -10.42
N ALA A 221 -10.52 -27.76 -10.69
CA ALA A 221 -11.22 -29.05 -10.54
C ALA A 221 -11.64 -29.39 -9.09
N ASN A 222 -11.86 -28.38 -8.24
CA ASN A 222 -12.62 -28.47 -6.99
C ASN A 222 -14.14 -28.45 -7.28
N ILE A 223 -14.55 -29.12 -8.36
CA ILE A 223 -15.94 -29.49 -8.68
C ILE A 223 -16.50 -30.48 -7.63
N THR A 224 -15.73 -30.84 -6.60
CA THR A 224 -16.25 -31.52 -5.40
C THR A 224 -16.98 -30.59 -4.42
N VAL A 225 -17.00 -29.27 -4.63
CA VAL A 225 -17.90 -28.33 -3.92
C VAL A 225 -19.25 -28.24 -4.65
N LEU A 226 -19.81 -29.39 -5.04
CA LEU A 226 -21.18 -29.50 -5.59
C LEU A 226 -22.25 -29.57 -4.49
N THR A 227 -21.88 -29.47 -3.21
CA THR A 227 -22.82 -29.54 -2.07
C THR A 227 -22.91 -28.27 -1.23
N THR A 228 -22.06 -27.27 -1.44
CA THR A 228 -22.19 -25.94 -0.81
C THR A 228 -22.15 -24.84 -1.87
N PRO A 229 -23.14 -23.93 -1.90
CA PRO A 229 -23.07 -22.74 -2.76
C PRO A 229 -21.84 -21.92 -2.35
N ASN A 230 -20.79 -21.87 -3.19
CA ASN A 230 -19.62 -21.02 -2.98
C ASN A 230 -19.94 -19.51 -3.20
N THR A 231 -21.21 -19.13 -3.01
CA THR A 231 -21.73 -17.77 -3.19
C THR A 231 -21.10 -16.80 -2.18
N GLY A 232 -20.72 -17.29 -0.99
CA GLY A 232 -20.03 -16.50 0.05
C GLY A 232 -18.71 -15.92 -0.43
N PHE A 233 -17.83 -16.76 -0.98
CA PHE A 233 -16.55 -16.32 -1.54
C PHE A 233 -16.70 -15.28 -2.65
N TYR A 234 -17.53 -15.56 -3.67
CA TYR A 234 -17.71 -14.63 -4.79
C TYR A 234 -18.35 -13.32 -4.34
N ALA A 235 -19.31 -13.37 -3.41
CA ALA A 235 -19.92 -12.17 -2.83
C ALA A 235 -18.89 -11.35 -2.04
N ALA A 236 -18.05 -11.99 -1.22
CA ALA A 236 -16.98 -11.34 -0.49
C ALA A 236 -15.95 -10.73 -1.45
N ALA A 237 -15.49 -11.46 -2.46
CA ALA A 237 -14.54 -10.97 -3.46
C ALA A 237 -15.10 -9.77 -4.23
N HIS A 238 -16.37 -9.85 -4.67
CA HIS A 238 -17.04 -8.74 -5.34
C HIS A 238 -17.17 -7.52 -4.42
N LYS A 239 -17.59 -7.71 -3.16
CA LYS A 239 -17.68 -6.65 -2.16
C LYS A 239 -16.33 -5.96 -1.95
N THR A 240 -15.25 -6.73 -1.74
CA THR A 240 -13.90 -6.19 -1.56
C THR A 240 -13.44 -5.42 -2.79
N ALA A 241 -13.70 -5.93 -4.00
CA ALA A 241 -13.35 -5.25 -5.25
C ALA A 241 -14.07 -3.90 -5.40
N GLU A 242 -15.38 -3.87 -5.16
CA GLU A 242 -16.19 -2.64 -5.22
C GLU A 242 -15.78 -1.62 -4.15
N GLN A 243 -15.54 -2.07 -2.93
CA GLN A 243 -15.06 -1.20 -1.86
C GLN A 243 -13.71 -0.56 -2.21
N LEU A 244 -12.79 -1.33 -2.80
CA LEU A 244 -11.50 -0.80 -3.21
C LEU A 244 -11.63 0.23 -4.36
N ARG A 245 -12.51 -0.03 -5.35
CA ARG A 245 -12.85 0.91 -6.43
C ARG A 245 -13.45 2.21 -5.88
N ASN A 246 -14.38 2.11 -4.94
CA ASN A 246 -15.03 3.27 -4.35
C ASN A 246 -14.04 4.14 -3.56
N LYS A 247 -13.15 3.52 -2.77
CA LYS A 247 -12.16 4.25 -1.97
C LYS A 247 -11.12 4.96 -2.82
N VAL A 248 -10.59 4.30 -3.86
CA VAL A 248 -9.65 4.95 -4.79
C VAL A 248 -10.31 6.07 -5.60
N HIS A 249 -11.59 5.92 -5.94
CA HIS A 249 -12.34 6.97 -6.62
C HIS A 249 -12.48 8.22 -5.73
N LYS A 250 -12.90 8.04 -4.47
CA LYS A 250 -12.99 9.14 -3.49
C LYS A 250 -11.65 9.84 -3.28
N PHE A 251 -10.57 9.05 -3.13
CA PHE A 251 -9.23 9.61 -3.03
C PHE A 251 -8.80 10.38 -4.28
N THR A 252 -9.10 9.88 -5.48
CA THR A 252 -8.79 10.61 -6.73
C THR A 252 -9.53 11.95 -6.79
N GLN A 253 -10.81 11.99 -6.38
CA GLN A 253 -11.56 13.26 -6.30
C GLN A 253 -10.94 14.23 -5.28
N LEU A 254 -10.46 13.70 -4.16
CA LEU A 254 -9.78 14.48 -3.12
C LEU A 254 -8.48 15.08 -3.64
N ALA A 255 -7.65 14.28 -4.31
CA ALA A 255 -6.42 14.73 -4.95
C ALA A 255 -6.68 15.83 -6.00
N LEU A 256 -7.72 15.68 -6.83
CA LEU A 256 -8.12 16.71 -7.80
C LEU A 256 -8.56 18.01 -7.10
N ALA A 257 -9.32 17.90 -6.01
CA ALA A 257 -9.71 19.06 -5.22
C ALA A 257 -8.50 19.77 -4.57
N ALA A 258 -7.51 19.00 -4.12
CA ALA A 258 -6.26 19.53 -3.58
C ALA A 258 -5.40 20.21 -4.65
N ILE A 259 -5.36 19.68 -5.87
CA ILE A 259 -4.70 20.31 -7.02
C ILE A 259 -5.39 21.62 -7.38
N ASN A 260 -6.72 21.62 -7.52
CA ASN A 260 -7.50 22.80 -7.91
C ASN A 260 -7.44 23.94 -6.88
N ARG A 261 -7.00 23.66 -5.65
CA ARG A 261 -6.74 24.67 -4.62
C ARG A 261 -5.45 25.44 -4.84
N LYS A 262 -4.47 24.85 -5.51
CA LYS A 262 -3.17 25.48 -5.71
C LYS A 262 -3.32 26.58 -6.76
N PRO A 263 -2.59 27.71 -6.61
CA PRO A 263 -2.65 28.77 -7.61
C PRO A 263 -2.30 28.22 -9.01
N PRO A 264 -2.82 28.82 -10.09
CA PRO A 264 -2.45 28.39 -11.43
C PRO A 264 -0.95 28.59 -11.67
N LEU A 265 -0.35 27.74 -12.49
CA LEU A 265 1.05 27.88 -12.92
C LEU A 265 1.10 28.76 -14.18
N MET A 266 2.01 29.74 -14.20
CA MET A 266 2.35 30.55 -15.36
C MET A 266 3.84 30.49 -15.63
N VAL A 267 4.19 30.46 -16.92
CA VAL A 267 5.57 30.59 -17.38
C VAL A 267 5.88 32.08 -17.49
N ARG A 268 6.89 32.56 -16.75
CA ARG A 268 7.33 33.95 -16.76
C ARG A 268 8.78 34.05 -17.21
N GLU A 269 9.06 35.09 -18.00
CA GLU A 269 10.43 35.45 -18.36
C GLU A 269 11.14 36.11 -17.16
N VAL A 270 12.38 35.72 -16.93
CA VAL A 270 13.23 36.28 -15.86
C VAL A 270 13.64 37.72 -16.22
N PRO A 271 13.26 38.74 -15.42
CA PRO A 271 13.42 40.15 -15.78
C PRO A 271 14.88 40.63 -15.75
N PHE A 272 15.72 40.03 -14.91
CA PHE A 272 17.13 40.38 -14.73
C PHE A 272 17.92 39.15 -14.27
N SER A 273 19.24 39.13 -14.52
CA SER A 273 20.09 38.03 -14.03
C SER A 273 20.37 38.20 -12.53
N GLY A 274 20.23 37.13 -11.75
CA GLY A 274 20.40 37.21 -10.30
C GLY A 274 20.23 35.87 -9.58
N THR A 275 20.17 35.92 -8.24
CA THR A 275 19.91 34.73 -7.42
C THR A 275 18.43 34.37 -7.45
N VAL A 276 18.09 33.10 -7.20
CA VAL A 276 16.68 32.64 -7.07
C VAL A 276 15.87 33.52 -6.11
N GLN A 277 16.49 33.98 -5.02
CA GLN A 277 15.81 34.83 -4.03
C GLN A 277 15.40 36.18 -4.60
N GLN A 278 16.26 36.80 -5.41
CA GLN A 278 15.95 38.04 -6.10
C GLN A 278 14.87 37.83 -7.16
N ILE A 279 14.92 36.72 -7.90
CA ILE A 279 13.88 36.36 -8.88
C ILE A 279 12.54 36.07 -8.19
N ALA A 280 12.55 35.35 -7.06
CA ALA A 280 11.35 35.07 -6.28
C ALA A 280 10.72 36.35 -5.73
N HIS A 281 11.53 37.30 -5.23
CA HIS A 281 11.03 38.62 -4.86
C HIS A 281 10.43 39.37 -6.06
N ALA A 282 11.05 39.29 -7.24
CA ALA A 282 10.51 39.92 -8.45
C ALA A 282 9.18 39.30 -8.91
N PHE A 283 9.02 37.97 -8.78
CA PHE A 283 7.80 37.27 -9.21
C PHE A 283 6.66 37.34 -8.21
N TYR A 284 6.96 37.21 -6.92
CA TYR A 284 5.97 37.04 -5.86
C TYR A 284 5.88 38.24 -4.91
N GLY A 285 6.88 39.12 -4.91
CA GLY A 285 7.05 40.14 -3.88
C GLY A 285 7.65 39.61 -2.57
N ASP A 286 7.96 38.32 -2.49
CA ASP A 286 8.50 37.67 -1.28
C ASP A 286 9.67 36.75 -1.64
N TYR A 287 10.85 37.03 -1.07
CA TYR A 287 12.07 36.24 -1.28
C TYR A 287 11.99 34.86 -0.60
N LYS A 288 11.14 34.68 0.43
CA LYS A 288 11.00 33.41 1.15
C LYS A 288 10.44 32.30 0.28
N ARG A 289 9.73 32.66 -0.81
CA ARG A 289 9.23 31.72 -1.82
C ARG A 289 10.30 31.22 -2.81
N ALA A 290 11.56 31.56 -2.60
CA ALA A 290 12.68 31.03 -3.39
C ALA A 290 12.72 29.49 -3.41
N GLY A 291 12.45 28.84 -2.27
CA GLY A 291 12.42 27.38 -2.19
C GLY A 291 11.31 26.76 -3.05
N GLU A 292 10.15 27.42 -3.12
CA GLU A 292 9.05 27.01 -3.99
C GLU A 292 9.42 27.19 -5.47
N LEU A 293 10.05 28.30 -5.83
CA LEU A 293 10.49 28.55 -7.20
C LEU A 293 11.50 27.50 -7.68
N LEU A 294 12.42 27.07 -6.81
CA LEU A 294 13.35 25.98 -7.10
C LEU A 294 12.64 24.64 -7.29
N ARG A 295 11.65 24.33 -6.44
CA ARG A 295 10.89 23.08 -6.56
C ARG A 295 10.06 23.01 -7.83
N LEU A 296 9.51 24.13 -8.29
CA LEU A 296 8.79 24.23 -9.56
C LEU A 296 9.71 24.10 -10.80
N ASN A 297 11.00 24.39 -10.63
CA ASN A 297 11.98 24.44 -11.70
C ASN A 297 13.20 23.57 -11.38
N PRO A 298 13.03 22.23 -11.32
CA PRO A 298 14.12 21.31 -10.96
C PRO A 298 15.29 21.32 -11.95
N GLN A 299 15.12 21.91 -13.13
CA GLN A 299 16.19 22.12 -14.11
C GLN A 299 17.26 23.13 -13.65
N ILE A 300 16.96 23.99 -12.67
CA ILE A 300 17.91 24.98 -12.15
C ILE A 300 19.03 24.27 -11.38
N ARG A 301 20.22 24.21 -11.99
CA ARG A 301 21.41 23.62 -11.36
C ARG A 301 22.14 24.59 -10.44
N CYS A 302 22.08 25.88 -10.73
CA CYS A 302 22.81 26.93 -10.02
C CYS A 302 21.84 27.95 -9.42
N PRO A 303 21.35 27.73 -8.19
CA PRO A 303 20.42 28.66 -7.51
C PRO A 303 20.97 30.08 -7.33
N ASN A 304 22.29 30.23 -7.37
CA ASN A 304 22.98 31.50 -7.18
C ASN A 304 23.04 32.35 -8.46
N TYR A 305 22.72 31.78 -9.63
CA TYR A 305 22.77 32.51 -10.89
C TYR A 305 21.73 31.97 -11.87
N ILE A 306 20.72 32.80 -12.13
CA ILE A 306 19.70 32.61 -13.16
C ILE A 306 19.89 33.71 -14.21
N SER A 307 19.90 33.33 -15.49
CA SER A 307 20.10 34.27 -16.59
C SER A 307 18.82 35.08 -16.87
N ARG A 308 18.96 36.38 -17.17
CA ARG A 308 17.88 37.18 -17.76
C ARG A 308 17.36 36.51 -19.04
N GLY A 309 16.04 36.51 -19.22
CA GLY A 309 15.41 35.91 -20.40
C GLY A 309 15.13 34.41 -20.28
N GLU A 310 15.53 33.76 -19.19
CA GLU A 310 15.12 32.38 -18.92
C GLU A 310 13.62 32.30 -18.63
N TRP A 311 13.00 31.19 -19.05
CA TRP A 311 11.59 30.91 -18.80
C TRP A 311 11.43 30.01 -17.59
N LEU A 312 10.77 30.52 -16.55
CA LEU A 312 10.55 29.81 -15.30
C LEU A 312 9.07 29.62 -15.00
N ASN A 313 8.73 28.44 -14.47
CA ASN A 313 7.41 28.16 -13.92
C ASN A 313 7.26 28.90 -12.60
N SER A 314 6.19 29.68 -12.47
CA SER A 314 5.86 30.40 -11.25
C SER A 314 4.36 30.36 -11.00
N TYR A 315 3.93 30.42 -9.74
CA TYR A 315 2.51 30.56 -9.44
C TYR A 315 2.00 31.96 -9.77
N VAL A 316 0.74 32.04 -10.21
CA VAL A 316 0.04 33.32 -10.27
C VAL A 316 -0.16 33.86 -8.86
N LYS A 317 -0.05 35.17 -8.73
CA LYS A 317 -0.37 35.88 -7.49
C LYS A 317 -1.88 35.92 -7.26
#